data_AF-A0A8H3H935-F1
#
_entry.id   AF-A0A8H3H935-F1
#
_cell.length_a   1.000
_cell.length_b   1.000
_cell.length_c   1.000
_cell.angle_alpha   90.00
_cell.angle_beta   90.00
_cell.angle_gamma   90.00
#
_symmetry.space_group_name_H-M   'P 1'
#
loop_
_entity.id
_entity.type
_entity.pdbx_description
1 polymer ?
#
loop_
_entity_poly.entity_id
_entity_poly.type
_entity_poly.pdbx_seq_one_letter_code
_entity_poly.pdbx_strand_id
1 'polypeptide(L)' 'MGFFAEVGPLQVFVSSHLIHPDMRFDPNSNPPSFASDDQIIDKGTHVRLKIVGTRVDATEIFAIGTIKEDSLGVID' A
#
# COMPACT_ATOMS: atom_id res chain seq x y z
N MET A 1 6.31 -8.55 -4.44
CA MET A 1 6.71 -7.14 -4.22
C MET A 1 5.48 -6.35 -3.82
N GLY A 2 5.64 -5.26 -3.08
CA GLY A 2 4.53 -4.51 -2.48
C GLY A 2 5.05 -3.53 -1.44
N PHE A 3 4.15 -2.89 -0.69
CA PHE A 3 4.51 -2.02 0.43
C PHE A 3 3.68 -2.35 1.67
N PHE A 4 4.19 -1.95 2.83
CA PHE A 4 3.46 -2.01 4.10
C PHE A 4 2.93 -0.63 4.45
N ALA A 5 1.69 -0.58 4.93
CA ALA A 5 1.06 0.60 5.46
C ALA A 5 0.74 0.39 6.94
N GLU A 6 1.02 1.41 7.76
CA GLU A 6 0.68 1.42 9.17
C GLU A 6 -0.70 2.04 9.37
N VAL A 7 -1.60 1.30 10.01
CA VAL A 7 -2.97 1.73 10.34
C VAL A 7 -3.14 1.61 11.85
N GLY A 8 -2.59 2.58 12.58
CA GLY A 8 -2.52 2.53 14.04
C GLY A 8 -1.70 1.31 14.51
N PRO A 9 -2.26 0.39 15.32
CA PRO A 9 -1.57 -0.82 15.76
C PRO A 9 -1.52 -1.93 14.71
N LEU A 10 -2.22 -1.77 13.58
CA LEU A 10 -2.33 -2.79 12.53
C LEU A 10 -1.34 -2.51 11.40
N GLN A 11 -0.60 -3.54 10.99
CA GLN A 11 0.23 -3.49 9.78
C GLN A 11 -0.52 -4.16 8.62
N VAL A 12 -0.69 -3.42 7.52
CA VAL A 12 -1.39 -3.88 6.31
C VAL A 12 -0.39 -4.03 5.17
N PHE A 13 -0.36 -5.21 4.54
CA PHE A 13 0.46 -5.44 3.35
C PHE A 13 -0.35 -5.24 2.06
N VAL A 14 0.16 -4.42 1.14
CA VAL A 14 -0.41 -4.23 -0.20
C VAL A 14 0.52 -4.85 -1.23
N SER A 15 0.07 -5.92 -1.87
CA SER A 15 0.79 -6.61 -2.94
C SER A 15 0.83 -5.74 -4.21
N SER A 16 1.92 -5.79 -4.98
CA SER A 16 2.02 -5.12 -6.28
C SER A 16 0.95 -5.51 -7.28
N HIS A 17 0.32 -6.68 -7.11
CA HIS A 17 -0.81 -7.13 -7.96
C HIS A 17 -2.15 -6.48 -7.55
N LEU A 18 -2.21 -5.88 -6.36
CA LEU A 18 -3.33 -5.17 -5.77
C LEU A 18 -3.09 -3.64 -5.72
N ILE A 19 -2.08 -3.17 -6.45
CA ILE A 19 -1.82 -1.76 -6.72
C ILE A 19 -2.43 -1.42 -8.09
N HIS A 20 -2.71 -0.13 -8.32
CA HIS A 20 -3.14 0.34 -9.63
C HIS A 20 -2.14 -0.07 -10.74
N PRO A 21 -2.62 -0.48 -11.92
CA PRO A 21 -1.78 -1.08 -12.96
C PRO A 21 -0.88 -0.07 -13.69
N ASP A 22 -1.11 1.23 -13.50
CA ASP A 22 -0.31 2.35 -14.01
C ASP A 22 0.92 2.61 -13.14
N MET A 23 0.83 2.37 -11.83
CA MET A 23 1.96 2.53 -10.91
C MET A 23 3.06 1.50 -11.21
N ARG A 24 4.30 1.98 -11.19
CA ARG A 24 5.52 1.18 -11.37
C ARG A 24 6.42 1.36 -10.16
N PHE A 25 7.03 0.26 -9.74
CA PHE A 25 8.02 0.29 -8.67
C PHE A 25 9.35 0.82 -9.21
N ASP A 26 9.87 1.89 -8.61
CA ASP A 26 11.20 2.41 -8.89
C ASP A 26 12.16 2.09 -7.72
N PRO A 27 13.07 1.11 -7.89
CA PRO A 27 14.05 0.77 -6.86
C PRO A 27 15.20 1.78 -6.77
N ASN A 28 15.39 2.65 -7.77
CA ASN A 28 16.49 3.62 -7.80
C ASN A 28 16.11 4.94 -7.13
N SER A 29 14.81 5.16 -6.89
CA SER A 29 14.34 6.29 -6.09
C SER A 29 14.84 6.17 -4.65
N ASN A 30 15.13 7.32 -4.01
CA ASN A 30 15.63 7.36 -2.64
C ASN A 30 14.74 8.28 -1.79
N PRO A 31 13.74 7.72 -1.07
CA PRO A 31 13.48 6.29 -0.83
C PRO A 31 12.79 5.55 -2.01
N PRO A 32 12.88 4.21 -2.09
CA PRO A 32 12.17 3.43 -3.11
C PRO A 32 10.67 3.69 -3.08
N SER A 33 10.06 3.82 -4.25
CA SER A 33 8.68 4.30 -4.39
C SER A 33 7.89 3.58 -5.48
N PHE A 34 6.56 3.66 -5.38
CA PHE A 34 5.66 3.34 -6.49
C PHE A 34 5.21 4.67 -7.11
N ALA A 35 5.54 4.88 -8.38
CA ALA A 35 5.21 6.10 -9.10
C ALA A 35 4.30 5.80 -10.29
N SER A 36 3.35 6.70 -10.52
CA SER A 36 2.54 6.85 -11.73
C SER A 36 2.72 8.29 -12.24
N ASP A 37 2.04 8.65 -13.31
CA ASP A 37 2.11 10.02 -13.85
C ASP A 37 1.53 11.06 -12.86
N ASP A 38 0.55 10.67 -12.03
CA ASP A 38 -0.18 11.58 -11.14
C ASP A 38 0.13 11.39 -9.64
N GLN A 39 0.55 10.19 -9.23
CA GLN A 39 0.71 9.80 -7.82
C GLN A 39 2.04 9.11 -7.56
N ILE A 40 2.64 9.44 -6.42
CA ILE A 40 3.86 8.82 -5.90
C ILE A 40 3.59 8.31 -4.50
N ILE A 41 3.89 7.03 -4.24
CA ILE A 41 3.82 6.40 -2.93
C ILE A 41 5.25 6.11 -2.48
N ASP A 42 5.69 6.82 -1.46
CA ASP A 42 6.97 6.63 -0.80
C ASP A 42 6.82 6.46 0.72
N LYS A 43 7.95 6.37 1.42
CA LYS A 43 7.93 6.28 2.88
C LYS A 43 7.45 7.59 3.49
N GLY A 44 6.26 7.56 4.09
CA GLY A 44 5.64 8.71 4.77
C GLY A 44 4.42 9.24 4.03
N THR A 45 4.18 8.82 2.79
CA THR A 45 2.98 9.16 2.03
C THR A 45 1.72 8.60 2.73
N HIS A 46 0.68 9.43 2.87
CA HIS A 46 -0.62 8.98 3.34
C HIS A 46 -1.41 8.33 2.20
N VAL A 47 -1.94 7.13 2.47
CA VAL A 47 -2.65 6.33 1.46
C VAL A 47 -3.98 5.86 2.03
N ARG A 48 -5.04 6.01 1.25
CA ARG A 48 -6.33 5.37 1.49
C ARG A 48 -6.34 3.99 0.83
N LEU A 49 -6.48 2.96 1.64
CA LEU A 49 -6.55 1.55 1.20
C LEU A 49 -7.82 0.88 1.69
N LYS A 50 -8.18 -0.23 1.05
CA LYS A 50 -9.27 -1.12 1.47
C LYS A 50 -8.69 -2.43 1.96
N ILE A 51 -9.10 -2.87 3.15
CA ILE A 51 -8.73 -4.19 3.68
C ILE A 51 -9.53 -5.27 2.94
N VAL A 52 -8.82 -6.22 2.34
CA VAL A 52 -9.43 -7.33 1.58
C VAL A 52 -9.49 -8.61 2.40
N GLY A 53 -8.58 -8.77 3.36
CA GLY A 53 -8.54 -9.95 4.22
C GLY A 53 -7.73 -9.69 5.48
N THR A 54 -8.09 -10.40 6.53
CA THR A 54 -7.41 -10.37 7.82
C THR A 54 -7.14 -11.78 8.28
N ARG A 55 -5.92 -12.04 8.72
CA ARG A 55 -5.53 -13.24 9.45
C ARG A 55 -5.25 -12.83 10.89
N VAL A 56 -5.92 -13.48 11.82
CA VAL A 56 -5.74 -13.24 13.26
C VAL A 56 -4.98 -14.42 13.83
N ASP A 57 -3.78 -14.15 14.36
CA ASP A 57 -3.04 -15.10 15.19
C ASP A 57 -3.20 -14.69 16.68
N ALA A 58 -2.72 -15.50 17.61
CA ALA A 58 -2.95 -15.28 19.05
C ALA A 58 -2.33 -13.98 19.60
N THR A 59 -1.29 -13.46 18.94
CA THR A 59 -0.53 -12.28 19.38
C THR A 59 -0.65 -11.09 18.44
N GLU A 60 -0.95 -11.32 17.17
CA GLU A 60 -0.89 -10.30 16.12
C GLU A 60 -2.00 -10.49 15.08
N ILE A 61 -2.40 -9.38 14.46
CA ILE A 61 -3.34 -9.36 13.36
C ILE A 61 -2.58 -8.96 12.10
N PHE A 62 -2.61 -9.81 11.09
CA PHE A 62 -2.08 -9.53 9.78
C PHE A 62 -3.22 -9.14 8.85
N ALA A 63 -3.07 -8.04 8.13
CA ALA A 63 -4.06 -7.60 7.15
C ALA A 63 -3.44 -7.49 5.76
N ILE A 64 -4.24 -7.82 4.75
CA ILE A 64 -3.92 -7.55 3.35
C ILE A 64 -4.85 -6.47 2.81
N GLY A 65 -4.28 -5.53 2.07
CA GLY A 65 -4.99 -4.40 1.50
C GLY A 65 -4.90 -4.36 -0.02
N THR A 66 -5.81 -3.58 -0.61
CA THR A 66 -5.79 -3.20 -2.02
C THR A 66 -5.91 -1.69 -2.14
N ILE A 67 -5.28 -1.15 -3.18
CA ILE A 67 -5.54 0.21 -3.67
C ILE A 67 -6.02 0.21 -5.13
N LYS A 68 -6.27 -0.97 -5.73
CA LYS A 68 -6.64 -1.13 -7.15
C LYS A 68 -8.07 -0.69 -7.49
N GLU A 69 -8.88 -0.30 -6.50
CA GLU A 69 -10.28 0.12 -6.72
C GLU A 69 -10.38 1.64 -6.83
N ASP A 70 -11.50 2.12 -7.36
CA ASP A 70 -11.77 3.55 -7.49
C ASP A 70 -11.79 4.24 -6.11
N SER A 71 -11.34 5.49 -6.07
CA SER A 71 -11.25 6.31 -4.84
C SER A 71 -10.25 5.80 -3.78
N LEU A 72 -9.39 4.84 -4.12
CA LEU A 72 -8.25 4.39 -3.32
C LEU A 72 -6.93 4.88 -3.94
N GLY A 73 -5.92 5.12 -3.10
CA GLY A 73 -4.64 5.69 -3.52
C GLY A 73 -4.10 6.74 -2.56
N VAL A 74 -3.20 7.59 -3.05
CA VAL A 74 -2.60 8.68 -2.27
C VAL A 74 -3.67 9.68 -1.85
N ILE A 75 -3.58 10.15 -0.61
CA ILE A 75 -4.39 11.24 -0.08
C ILE A 75 -3.46 12.32 0.47
N ASP A 76 -3.86 13.57 0.27
CA ASP A 76 -3.16 14.77 0.77
C ASP A 76 -3.75 15.20 2.13
#